data_AF-A0AAN1TVE1-F1
#
_entry.id   AF-A0AAN1TVE1-F1
#
_cell.length_a   1.000
_cell.length_b   1.000
_cell.length_c   1.000
_cell.angle_alpha   90.00
_cell.angle_beta   90.00
_cell.angle_gamma   90.00
#
_symmetry.space_group_name_H-M   'P 1'
#
loop_
_entity.id
_entity.type
_entity.pdbx_description
1 polymer ?
#
loop_
_entity_poly.entity_id
_entity_poly.type
_entity_poly.pdbx_seq_one_letter_code
_entity_poly.pdbx_strand_id
1 'polypeptide(L)'
;MQYILPRTNQEIADYFNPAANKPASEMEMLGILVAEILQSGMPVNNKAIISKLIHRLELESDREMLDIHRQLLDLVVHKTPDDFSL
;
A
#
# COMPACT_ATOMS: atom_id res chain seq x y z
N MET A 1 -6.92 17.79 43.49
CA MET A 1 -5.84 16.95 42.93
C MET A 1 -6.47 15.91 42.01
N GLN A 2 -6.59 16.23 40.71
CA GLN A 2 -7.15 15.33 39.70
C GLN A 2 -5.96 14.86 38.85
N TYR A 3 -5.53 13.61 39.00
CA TYR A 3 -4.46 13.04 38.17
C TYR A 3 -5.05 12.75 36.79
N ILE A 4 -4.68 13.57 35.81
CA ILE A 4 -5.05 13.36 34.41
C ILE A 4 -4.13 12.25 33.90
N LEU A 5 -4.65 11.03 33.87
CA LEU A 5 -3.96 9.90 33.23
C LEU A 5 -3.70 10.27 31.76
N PRO A 6 -2.50 10.07 31.24
CA PRO A 6 -2.18 10.45 29.87
C PRO A 6 -3.03 9.62 28.90
N ARG A 7 -3.87 10.30 28.09
CA ARG A 7 -4.65 9.73 26.97
C ARG A 7 -3.76 9.20 25.83
N THR A 8 -2.50 8.87 26.08
CA THR A 8 -1.51 8.55 25.06
C THR A 8 -1.83 7.23 24.38
N ASN A 9 -2.38 6.24 25.08
CA ASN A 9 -2.66 4.92 24.50
C ASN A 9 -3.84 4.93 23.51
N GLN A 10 -4.84 5.79 23.72
CA GLN A 10 -5.99 5.89 22.81
C GLN A 10 -5.65 6.71 21.57
N GLU A 11 -4.87 7.79 21.71
CA GLU A 11 -4.42 8.61 20.57
C GLU A 11 -3.46 7.82 19.67
N ILE A 12 -2.59 6.99 20.26
CA ILE A 12 -1.72 6.08 19.50
C ILE A 12 -2.54 5.01 18.79
N ALA A 13 -3.52 4.40 19.48
CA ALA A 13 -4.41 3.43 18.85
C ALA A 13 -5.23 4.05 17.71
N ASP A 14 -5.69 5.30 17.84
CA ASP A 14 -6.43 6.03 16.81
C ASP A 14 -5.51 6.44 15.63
N TYR A 15 -4.25 6.79 15.91
CA TYR A 15 -3.21 7.00 14.89
C TYR A 15 -2.85 5.71 14.13
N PHE A 16 -2.98 4.54 14.78
CA PHE A 16 -2.88 3.22 14.15
C PHE A 16 -4.23 2.66 13.67
N ASN A 17 -5.33 3.43 13.80
CA ASN A 17 -6.67 3.11 13.30
C ASN A 17 -7.10 3.83 12.00
N PRO A 18 -6.22 4.27 11.06
CA PRO A 18 -6.69 4.75 9.76
C PRO A 18 -7.26 3.62 8.89
N ALA A 19 -7.05 2.35 9.27
CA ALA A 19 -7.37 1.15 8.50
C ALA A 19 -8.86 0.80 8.40
N ALA A 20 -9.76 1.44 9.16
CA ALA A 20 -11.18 1.06 9.13
C ALA A 20 -12.02 1.83 8.10
N ASN A 21 -11.61 3.04 7.68
CA ASN A 21 -12.46 3.87 6.80
C ASN A 21 -11.73 5.00 6.05
N LYS A 22 -10.42 4.86 5.79
CA LYS A 22 -9.71 5.76 4.87
C LYS A 22 -9.15 4.92 3.73
N PRO A 23 -9.30 5.35 2.46
CA PRO A 23 -8.57 4.71 1.37
C PRO A 23 -7.08 4.76 1.73
N ALA A 24 -6.44 3.59 1.74
CA ALA A 24 -5.04 3.46 2.08
C ALA A 24 -4.22 4.38 1.16
N SER A 25 -3.33 5.19 1.74
CA SER A 25 -2.43 6.03 0.93
C SER A 25 -1.59 5.17 -0.01
N GLU A 26 -1.19 5.71 -1.15
CA GLU A 26 -0.34 5.02 -2.14
C GLU A 26 0.87 4.29 -1.51
N MET A 27 1.60 4.96 -0.61
CA MET A 27 2.74 4.34 0.10
C MET A 27 2.33 3.20 1.04
N GLU A 28 1.17 3.29 1.68
CA GLU A 28 0.66 2.25 2.56
C GLU A 28 0.26 1.01 1.73
N MET A 29 -0.40 1.24 0.59
CA MET A 29 -0.71 0.22 -0.40
C MET A 29 0.56 -0.47 -0.91
N LEU A 30 1.62 0.29 -1.24
CA LEU A 30 2.92 -0.27 -1.62
C LEU A 30 3.52 -1.11 -0.50
N GLY A 31 3.48 -0.62 0.74
CA GLY A 31 3.97 -1.35 1.91
C GLY A 31 3.28 -2.70 2.08
N ILE A 32 1.96 -2.73 1.92
CA ILE A 32 1.15 -3.96 1.98
C ILE A 32 1.56 -4.91 0.84
N LEU A 33 1.66 -4.41 -0.40
CA LEU A 33 2.06 -5.22 -1.56
C LEU A 33 3.46 -5.83 -1.38
N VAL A 34 4.42 -5.03 -0.92
CA VAL A 34 5.79 -5.47 -0.63
C VAL A 34 5.79 -6.53 0.48
N ALA A 35 5.04 -6.31 1.55
CA ALA A 35 4.90 -7.28 2.64
C ALA A 35 4.26 -8.59 2.15
N GLU A 36 3.27 -8.55 1.27
CA GLU A 36 2.67 -9.75 0.66
C GLU A 36 3.68 -10.52 -0.21
N ILE A 37 4.51 -9.82 -0.98
CA ILE A 37 5.55 -10.43 -1.82
C ILE A 37 6.61 -11.10 -0.95
N LEU A 38 7.06 -10.43 0.12
CA LEU A 38 7.99 -10.98 1.10
C LEU A 38 7.42 -12.22 1.81
N GLN A 39 6.15 -12.17 2.23
CA GLN A 39 5.47 -13.30 2.86
C GLN A 39 5.32 -14.49 1.92
N SER A 40 5.21 -14.24 0.60
CA SER A 40 5.19 -15.28 -0.42
C SER A 40 6.57 -15.89 -0.70
N GLY A 41 7.63 -15.43 0.00
CA GLY A 41 9.00 -15.86 -0.22
C GLY A 41 9.59 -15.41 -1.56
N MET A 42 8.92 -14.48 -2.26
CA MET A 42 9.39 -13.94 -3.52
C MET A 42 10.25 -12.71 -3.30
N PRO A 43 11.29 -12.49 -4.13
CA PRO A 43 12.08 -11.29 -4.06
C PRO A 43 11.24 -10.08 -4.49
N VAL A 44 11.27 -9.02 -3.67
CA VAL A 44 10.60 -7.75 -3.95
C VAL A 44 11.35 -7.06 -5.08
N ASN A 45 10.92 -7.33 -6.30
CA ASN A 45 11.39 -6.68 -7.51
C ASN A 45 10.25 -5.94 -8.18
N ASN A 46 10.59 -4.98 -9.02
CA ASN A 46 9.61 -4.19 -9.76
C ASN A 46 8.62 -5.06 -10.53
N LYS A 47 9.09 -6.13 -11.18
CA LYS A 47 8.23 -7.12 -11.86
C LYS A 47 7.22 -7.78 -10.90
N ALA A 48 7.63 -8.13 -9.68
CA ALA A 48 6.73 -8.73 -8.70
C ALA A 48 5.68 -7.72 -8.22
N ILE A 49 6.10 -6.48 -7.97
CA ILE A 49 5.22 -5.38 -7.54
C ILE A 49 4.19 -5.07 -8.64
N ILE A 50 4.65 -4.89 -9.89
CA ILE A 50 3.81 -4.66 -11.07
C ILE A 50 2.81 -5.81 -11.27
N SER A 51 3.28 -7.06 -11.21
CA SER A 51 2.41 -8.23 -11.41
C SER A 51 1.33 -8.33 -10.33
N LYS A 52 1.65 -7.99 -9.08
CA LYS A 52 0.69 -7.98 -7.97
C LYS A 52 -0.31 -6.83 -8.10
N LEU A 53 0.15 -5.65 -8.54
CA LEU A 53 -0.70 -4.48 -8.82
C LEU A 53 -1.73 -4.77 -9.92
N ILE A 54 -1.31 -5.37 -11.03
CA ILE A 54 -2.21 -5.77 -12.12
C ILE A 54 -3.24 -6.77 -11.61
N HIS A 55 -2.81 -7.79 -10.87
CA HIS A 55 -3.73 -8.79 -10.33
C HIS A 55 -4.77 -8.18 -9.38
N ARG A 56 -4.37 -7.19 -8.57
CA ARG A 56 -5.31 -6.44 -7.72
C ARG A 56 -6.28 -5.60 -8.57
N LEU A 57 -5.79 -4.88 -9.59
CA LEU A 57 -6.64 -4.12 -10.52
C LEU A 57 -7.70 -4.98 -11.22
N GLU A 58 -7.41 -6.26 -11.48
CA GLU A 58 -8.38 -7.18 -12.10
C GLU A 58 -9.47 -7.67 -11.14
N LEU A 59 -9.16 -7.72 -9.83
CA LEU A 59 -10.07 -8.20 -8.79
C LEU A 59 -10.84 -7.06 -8.10
N GLU A 60 -10.28 -5.86 -8.13
CA GLU A 60 -10.81 -4.69 -7.44
C GLU A 60 -12.02 -4.11 -8.19
N SER A 61 -13.14 -3.97 -7.49
CA SER A 61 -14.38 -3.41 -8.05
C SER A 61 -14.62 -1.96 -7.60
N ASP A 62 -13.86 -1.50 -6.62
CA ASP A 62 -13.94 -0.14 -6.09
C ASP A 62 -13.18 0.85 -6.98
N ARG A 63 -13.84 1.93 -7.41
CA ARG A 63 -13.22 2.89 -8.33
C ARG A 63 -12.12 3.72 -7.69
N GLU A 64 -12.23 4.04 -6.41
CA GLU A 64 -11.21 4.84 -5.71
C GLU A 64 -9.96 3.99 -5.51
N MET A 65 -10.14 2.74 -5.09
CA MET A 65 -9.06 1.78 -4.94
C MET A 65 -8.38 1.48 -6.29
N LEU A 66 -9.16 1.30 -7.37
CA LEU A 66 -8.62 1.14 -8.72
C LEU A 66 -7.75 2.32 -9.17
N ASP A 67 -8.16 3.55 -8.84
CA ASP A 67 -7.39 4.76 -9.17
C ASP A 67 -6.05 4.77 -8.43
N ILE A 68 -6.06 4.47 -7.12
CA ILE A 68 -4.85 4.36 -6.30
C ILE A 68 -3.89 3.30 -6.86
N HIS A 69 -4.40 2.11 -7.22
CA HIS A 69 -3.58 1.06 -7.82
C HIS A 69 -3.01 1.48 -9.19
N ARG A 70 -3.75 2.26 -9.99
CA ARG A 70 -3.24 2.80 -11.26
C ARG A 70 -2.14 3.83 -11.04
N GLN A 71 -2.32 4.75 -10.10
CA GLN A 71 -1.29 5.74 -9.75
C GLN A 71 -0.02 5.04 -9.24
N LEU A 72 -0.19 4.00 -8.42
CA LEU A 72 0.92 3.18 -7.95
C LEU A 72 1.65 2.48 -9.08
N LEU A 73 0.90 1.87 -10.00
CA LEU A 73 1.45 1.18 -11.15
C LEU A 73 2.23 2.14 -12.05
N ASP A 74 1.67 3.31 -12.33
CA ASP A 74 2.32 4.38 -13.08
C ASP A 74 3.62 4.83 -12.38
N LEU A 75 3.58 5.05 -11.07
CA LEU A 75 4.76 5.42 -10.28
C LEU A 75 5.85 4.35 -10.32
N VAL A 76 5.49 3.08 -10.12
CA VAL A 76 6.45 1.96 -10.13
C VAL A 76 7.04 1.76 -11.53
N VAL A 77 6.23 1.89 -12.58
CA VAL A 77 6.66 1.81 -13.98
C VAL A 77 7.55 3.01 -14.36
N HIS A 78 7.23 4.23 -13.94
CA HIS A 78 8.09 5.40 -14.14
C HIS A 78 9.38 5.33 -13.33
N LYS A 79 9.35 4.71 -12.14
CA LYS A 79 10.52 4.48 -11.28
C LYS A 79 11.36 3.28 -11.73
N THR A 80 10.86 2.45 -12.63
CA THR A 80 11.64 1.46 -13.37
C THR A 80 12.19 2.08 -14.63
N PRO A 81 13.40 2.65 -14.63
CA PRO A 81 14.12 2.83 -15.87
C PRO A 81 14.38 1.42 -16.42
N ASP A 82 13.80 1.11 -17.58
CA ASP A 82 14.25 0.06 -18.50
C ASP A 82 13.96 -1.41 -18.14
N ASP A 83 12.79 -1.90 -18.56
CA ASP A 83 12.63 -3.21 -19.22
C ASP A 83 11.96 -3.04 -20.62
N PHE A 84 12.28 -1.92 -21.29
CA PHE A 84 12.11 -1.75 -22.74
C PHE A 84 13.50 -1.62 -23.40
N SER A 85 14.45 -2.44 -22.96
CA SER A 85 15.62 -2.70 -23.80
C SER A 85 15.15 -3.65 -24.91
N LEU A 86 14.78 -3.05 -26.05
CA LEU A 86 14.54 -3.72 -27.34
C LEU A 86 15.78 -4.52 -27.78
#